data_AF-A0A8H7SPB8-F1
#
_entry.id   AF-A0A8H7SPB8-F1
#
_cell.length_a   1.000
_cell.length_b   1.000
_cell.length_c   1.000
_cell.angle_alpha   90.00
_cell.angle_beta   90.00
_cell.angle_gamma   90.00
#
_symmetry.space_group_name_H-M   'P 1'
#
loop_
_entity.id
_entity.type
_entity.pdbx_description
1 polymer ?
#
loop_
_entity_poly.entity_id
_entity_poly.type
_entity_poly.pdbx_seq_one_letter_code
_entity_poly.pdbx_strand_id
1 'polypeptide(L)'
;MEYKGAQNNLLYIILKLHDLGVSDQQLTSVYHSIIHSMDTLLLPKIYKLYAPLHINNCMYSSYLEFFGRQVINHGIQDTLNQFFYCTSLSQSIGSQCLPMVHLALGLKHDYPEIITQALSYAATSYQDTSFLLDERGVLYNNGYFTAYEILINQVKVDPRFGSFSSKLTYRKILKSARELLHTYVYLWELPNNIEDALNELRVLAACLLLSPTDNDRQQNHTGLDITGNLLKSINAMDILYPNNTCPTLLVRL
;
A
#
# COMPACT_ATOMS: atom_id res chain seq x y z
N MET A 1 16.28 -7.78 -16.52
CA MET A 1 16.23 -6.45 -15.90
C MET A 1 14.87 -6.32 -15.22
N GLU A 2 14.82 -6.36 -13.90
CA GLU A 2 13.59 -6.04 -13.15
C GLU A 2 13.26 -4.57 -13.37
N TYR A 3 12.15 -4.28 -14.04
CA TYR A 3 11.63 -2.93 -14.13
C TYR A 3 11.22 -2.50 -12.71
N LYS A 4 11.95 -1.54 -12.13
CA LYS A 4 11.47 -0.79 -10.97
C LYS A 4 10.31 0.04 -11.47
N GLY A 5 9.06 -0.37 -11.21
CA GLY A 5 7.93 0.50 -11.50
C GLY A 5 8.05 1.74 -10.61
N ALA A 6 8.45 2.89 -11.16
CA ALA A 6 8.31 4.13 -10.42
C ALA A 6 6.83 4.40 -10.13
N GLN A 7 6.59 4.96 -8.96
CA GLN A 7 5.25 5.17 -8.42
C GLN A 7 4.58 6.33 -9.15
N ASN A 8 3.44 6.05 -9.78
CA ASN A 8 2.63 7.13 -10.36
C ASN A 8 1.81 7.82 -9.26
N ASN A 9 2.42 8.82 -8.64
CA ASN A 9 1.79 9.72 -7.67
C ASN A 9 1.09 10.92 -8.32
N LEU A 10 1.16 11.08 -9.65
CA LEU A 10 0.63 12.24 -10.38
C LEU A 10 -0.85 12.41 -10.13
N LEU A 11 -1.58 11.30 -10.25
CA LEU A 11 -3.02 11.25 -10.05
C LEU A 11 -3.41 11.72 -8.65
N TYR A 12 -2.68 11.27 -7.62
CA TYR A 12 -2.88 11.71 -6.24
C TYR A 12 -2.63 13.21 -6.07
N ILE A 13 -1.53 13.72 -6.66
CA ILE A 13 -1.16 15.13 -6.56
C ILE A 13 -2.21 16.02 -7.25
N ILE A 14 -2.64 15.66 -8.46
CA ILE A 14 -3.62 16.44 -9.23
C ILE A 14 -4.97 16.46 -8.52
N LEU A 15 -5.46 15.31 -8.05
CA LEU A 15 -6.74 15.24 -7.33
C LEU A 15 -6.69 16.03 -6.02
N LYS A 16 -5.57 15.99 -5.28
CA LYS A 16 -5.41 16.80 -4.06
C LYS A 16 -5.34 18.30 -4.34
N LEU A 17 -4.67 18.71 -5.41
CA LEU A 17 -4.65 20.13 -5.79
C LEU A 17 -6.03 20.60 -6.26
N HIS A 18 -6.75 19.75 -7.00
CA HIS A 18 -8.14 20.03 -7.37
C HIS A 18 -9.03 20.19 -6.12
N ASP A 19 -8.92 19.29 -5.13
CA ASP A 19 -9.63 19.41 -3.84
C ASP A 19 -9.30 20.71 -3.08
N LEU A 20 -8.11 21.29 -3.29
CA LEU A 20 -7.69 22.56 -2.70
C LEU A 20 -8.17 23.79 -3.49
N GLY A 21 -8.96 23.61 -4.55
CA GLY A 21 -9.49 24.69 -5.37
C GLY A 21 -8.47 25.30 -6.34
N VAL A 22 -7.40 24.56 -6.67
CA VAL A 22 -6.40 25.00 -7.65
C VAL A 22 -7.03 25.05 -9.04
N SER A 23 -6.77 26.12 -9.79
CA SER A 23 -7.36 26.31 -11.12
C SER A 23 -6.85 25.29 -12.15
N ASP A 24 -7.64 24.99 -13.18
CA ASP A 24 -7.29 24.07 -14.26
C ASP A 24 -5.96 24.41 -14.95
N GLN A 25 -5.65 25.70 -15.10
CA GLN A 25 -4.38 26.16 -15.67
C GLN A 25 -3.18 25.79 -14.79
N GLN A 26 -3.34 25.90 -13.47
CA GLN A 26 -2.31 25.51 -12.51
C GLN A 26 -2.19 23.99 -12.41
N LEU A 27 -3.30 23.25 -12.46
CA LEU A 27 -3.28 21.78 -12.52
C LEU A 27 -2.57 21.28 -13.77
N THR A 28 -2.81 21.91 -14.92
CA THR A 28 -2.15 21.59 -16.20
C THR A 28 -0.65 21.88 -16.13
N SER A 29 -0.26 22.99 -15.50
CA SER A 29 1.16 23.32 -15.29
C SER A 29 1.86 22.30 -14.39
N VAL A 30 1.20 21.87 -13.31
CA VAL A 30 1.72 20.82 -12.40
C VAL A 30 1.76 19.46 -13.10
N TYR A 31 0.76 19.13 -13.91
CA TYR A 31 0.77 17.90 -14.72
C TYR A 31 2.00 17.84 -15.62
N HIS A 32 2.25 18.92 -16.37
CA HIS A 32 3.40 18.99 -17.27
C HIS A 32 4.74 18.98 -16.53
N SER A 33 4.84 19.59 -15.34
CA SER A 33 6.10 19.58 -14.59
C SER A 33 6.44 18.20 -14.01
N ILE A 34 5.42 17.40 -13.67
CA ILE A 34 5.61 16.09 -13.02
C ILE A 34 5.68 14.95 -14.04
N ILE A 35 4.95 15.02 -15.15
CA ILE A 35 4.90 13.88 -16.10
C ILE A 35 6.26 13.56 -16.73
N HIS A 36 7.14 14.56 -16.86
CA HIS A 36 8.49 14.37 -17.40
C HIS A 36 9.45 13.64 -16.44
N SER A 37 9.14 13.59 -15.13
CA SER A 37 9.94 12.88 -14.13
C SER A 37 9.36 11.52 -13.75
N MET A 38 8.23 11.14 -14.34
CA MET A 38 7.56 9.87 -14.07
C MET A 38 7.84 8.83 -15.13
N ASP A 39 8.02 7.58 -14.68
CA ASP A 39 7.95 6.44 -15.60
C ASP A 39 6.54 6.40 -16.20
N THR A 40 6.49 6.19 -17.51
CA THR A 40 5.24 6.06 -18.25
C THR A 40 4.40 4.95 -17.64
N LEU A 41 3.13 5.23 -17.32
CA LEU A 41 2.16 4.18 -17.04
C LEU A 41 2.26 3.16 -18.18
N LEU A 42 2.48 1.90 -17.82
CA LEU A 42 2.58 0.82 -18.80
C LEU A 42 1.24 0.70 -19.53
N LEU A 43 1.16 1.37 -20.69
CA LEU A 43 0.08 1.19 -21.63
C LEU A 43 0.22 -0.21 -22.24
N PRO A 44 -0.82 -1.05 -22.15
CA PRO A 44 -0.85 -2.37 -22.75
C PRO A 44 -0.45 -2.39 -24.22
N LYS A 45 0.47 -3.28 -24.59
CA LYS A 45 0.50 -3.82 -25.96
C LYS A 45 -0.45 -5.01 -25.99
N ILE A 46 -1.62 -4.82 -26.61
CA ILE A 46 -2.74 -5.77 -26.64
C ILE A 46 -2.34 -7.05 -27.39
N TYR A 47 -2.33 -8.21 -26.72
CA TYR A 47 -2.67 -9.52 -27.30
C TYR A 47 -3.15 -10.53 -26.24
N LYS A 48 -4.39 -11.03 -26.44
CA LYS A 48 -5.11 -12.24 -25.95
C LYS A 48 -4.64 -12.94 -24.65
N LEU A 49 -5.58 -13.22 -23.72
CA LEU A 49 -6.16 -14.57 -23.49
C LEU A 49 -7.10 -14.64 -22.26
N TYR A 50 -8.04 -15.58 -22.36
CA TYR A 50 -8.98 -16.08 -21.35
C TYR A 50 -8.29 -16.99 -20.30
N ALA A 51 -8.91 -17.16 -19.13
CA ALA A 51 -8.64 -18.12 -18.02
C ALA A 51 -7.95 -17.56 -16.74
N PRO A 52 -8.17 -18.16 -15.55
CA PRO A 52 -8.24 -17.42 -14.28
C PRO A 52 -6.87 -17.09 -13.68
N LEU A 53 -6.71 -15.82 -13.31
CA LEU A 53 -5.65 -15.18 -12.51
C LEU A 53 -4.33 -15.97 -12.32
N HIS A 54 -3.47 -15.93 -13.35
CA HIS A 54 -2.02 -16.15 -13.17
C HIS A 54 -1.35 -14.82 -12.81
N ILE A 55 -1.00 -14.67 -11.53
CA ILE A 55 -0.31 -13.49 -10.98
C ILE A 55 1.10 -13.41 -11.56
N ASN A 56 1.30 -12.56 -12.58
CA ASN A 56 2.60 -12.28 -13.18
C ASN A 56 2.67 -10.79 -13.62
N ASN A 57 3.81 -10.13 -13.37
CA ASN A 57 4.06 -8.72 -13.73
C ASN A 57 3.83 -8.40 -15.21
N CYS A 58 3.93 -9.40 -16.10
CA CYS A 58 3.69 -9.26 -17.53
C CYS A 58 2.19 -9.14 -17.91
N MET A 59 1.27 -9.24 -16.94
CA MET A 59 -0.18 -9.31 -17.17
C MET A 59 -0.94 -8.03 -16.82
N TYR A 60 -0.26 -6.91 -16.51
CA TYR A 60 -0.93 -5.67 -16.11
C TYR A 60 -2.04 -5.25 -17.09
N SER A 61 -1.78 -5.38 -18.39
CA SER A 61 -2.75 -5.12 -19.45
C SER A 61 -3.99 -6.00 -19.38
N SER A 62 -3.78 -7.29 -19.14
CA SER A 62 -4.85 -8.28 -19.06
C SER A 62 -5.70 -8.03 -17.83
N TYR A 63 -5.08 -7.64 -16.71
CA TYR A 63 -5.80 -7.21 -15.52
C TYR A 63 -6.57 -5.91 -15.73
N LEU A 64 -6.02 -4.94 -16.46
CA LEU A 64 -6.69 -3.68 -16.76
C LEU A 64 -7.97 -3.93 -17.58
N GLU A 65 -7.88 -4.76 -18.62
CA GLU A 65 -9.05 -5.16 -19.43
C GLU A 65 -10.06 -5.96 -18.59
N PHE A 66 -9.57 -6.90 -17.78
CA PHE A 66 -10.42 -7.72 -16.92
C PHE A 66 -11.19 -6.87 -15.91
N PHE A 67 -10.50 -6.11 -15.07
CA PHE A 67 -11.14 -5.29 -14.03
C PHE A 67 -12.00 -4.18 -14.63
N GLY A 68 -11.59 -3.60 -15.76
CA GLY A 68 -12.42 -2.64 -16.49
C GLY A 68 -13.77 -3.23 -16.90
N ARG A 69 -13.77 -4.47 -17.42
CA ARG A 69 -15.02 -5.19 -17.72
C ARG A 69 -15.83 -5.50 -16.47
N GLN A 70 -15.19 -5.90 -15.37
CA GLN A 70 -15.91 -6.18 -14.13
C GLN A 70 -16.63 -4.93 -13.60
N VAL A 71 -15.92 -3.79 -13.56
CA VAL A 71 -16.49 -2.52 -13.11
C VAL A 71 -17.63 -2.05 -14.02
N ILE A 72 -17.49 -2.18 -15.35
CA ILE A 72 -18.56 -1.80 -16.30
C ILE A 72 -19.80 -2.68 -16.12
N ASN A 73 -19.62 -3.99 -15.94
CA ASN A 73 -20.73 -4.95 -15.95
C ASN A 73 -21.43 -5.10 -14.60
N HIS A 74 -20.71 -4.93 -13.49
CA HIS A 74 -21.21 -5.18 -12.13
C HIS A 74 -21.17 -3.94 -11.24
N GLY A 75 -20.55 -2.85 -11.69
CA GLY A 75 -20.31 -1.68 -10.86
C GLY A 75 -19.11 -1.85 -9.93
N ILE A 76 -18.75 -0.73 -9.29
CA ILE A 76 -17.56 -0.63 -8.44
C ILE A 76 -17.67 -1.52 -7.20
N GLN A 77 -18.77 -1.41 -6.46
CA GLN A 77 -18.92 -2.08 -5.17
C GLN A 77 -18.90 -3.60 -5.30
N ASP A 78 -19.65 -4.16 -6.24
CA ASP A 78 -19.68 -5.61 -6.47
C ASP A 78 -18.32 -6.13 -6.93
N THR A 79 -17.61 -5.36 -7.77
CA THR A 79 -16.24 -5.69 -8.18
C THR A 79 -15.28 -5.72 -6.98
N LEU A 80 -15.34 -4.74 -6.09
CA LEU A 80 -14.47 -4.71 -4.91
C LEU A 80 -14.81 -5.82 -3.91
N ASN A 81 -16.09 -6.11 -3.70
CA ASN A 81 -16.52 -7.23 -2.86
C ASN A 81 -15.98 -8.55 -3.41
N GLN A 82 -16.10 -8.75 -4.73
CA GLN A 82 -15.69 -10.00 -5.37
C GLN A 82 -14.17 -10.19 -5.44
N PHE A 83 -13.40 -9.12 -5.68
CA PHE A 83 -11.99 -9.23 -6.03
C PHE A 83 -11.02 -8.62 -5.02
N PHE A 84 -11.47 -7.74 -4.12
CA PHE A 84 -10.60 -7.07 -3.15
C PHE A 84 -10.93 -7.47 -1.71
N TYR A 85 -12.10 -7.09 -1.20
CA TYR A 85 -12.46 -7.24 0.22
C TYR A 85 -12.49 -8.69 0.68
N CYS A 86 -12.98 -9.60 -0.15
CA CYS A 86 -13.14 -11.02 0.18
C CYS A 86 -12.04 -11.93 -0.40
N THR A 87 -10.92 -11.36 -0.87
CA THR A 87 -9.82 -12.14 -1.45
C THR A 87 -8.48 -11.79 -0.80
N SER A 88 -7.45 -12.56 -1.14
CA SER A 88 -6.09 -12.30 -0.68
C SER A 88 -5.52 -10.98 -1.21
N LEU A 89 -6.11 -10.33 -2.22
CA LEU A 89 -5.64 -9.03 -2.70
C LEU A 89 -5.67 -7.96 -1.59
N SER A 90 -6.66 -7.99 -0.70
CA SER A 90 -6.72 -7.10 0.47
C SER A 90 -5.58 -7.36 1.47
N GLN A 91 -5.05 -8.58 1.48
CA GLN A 91 -3.98 -9.03 2.38
C GLN A 91 -2.59 -8.81 1.80
N SER A 92 -2.47 -8.09 0.68
CA SER A 92 -1.19 -7.91 -0.01
C SER A 92 -0.53 -6.58 0.33
N ILE A 93 0.73 -6.63 0.76
CA ILE A 93 1.60 -5.45 0.91
C ILE A 93 2.44 -5.15 -0.34
N GLY A 94 1.99 -5.64 -1.51
CA GLY A 94 2.60 -5.38 -2.81
C GLY A 94 2.87 -3.88 -3.07
N SER A 95 3.78 -3.59 -4.03
CA SER A 95 4.16 -2.25 -4.55
C SER A 95 4.15 -1.03 -3.60
N GLN A 96 4.29 -1.22 -2.29
CA GLN A 96 4.29 -0.15 -1.29
C GLN A 96 2.96 0.60 -1.23
N CYS A 97 1.85 -0.13 -1.06
CA CYS A 97 0.62 0.44 -0.47
C CYS A 97 -0.12 1.44 -1.43
N LEU A 98 0.52 1.81 -2.55
CA LEU A 98 0.01 2.65 -3.63
C LEU A 98 -1.31 2.14 -4.25
N PRO A 99 -1.51 0.83 -4.51
CA PRO A 99 -2.81 0.34 -4.97
C PRO A 99 -3.96 0.72 -4.02
N MET A 100 -3.73 0.69 -2.71
CA MET A 100 -4.75 1.06 -1.72
C MET A 100 -5.07 2.56 -1.78
N VAL A 101 -4.04 3.40 -1.94
CA VAL A 101 -4.21 4.85 -2.11
C VAL A 101 -5.02 5.15 -3.38
N HIS A 102 -4.71 4.48 -4.50
CA HIS A 102 -5.46 4.65 -5.73
C HIS A 102 -6.90 4.14 -5.61
N LEU A 103 -7.12 2.97 -4.97
CA LEU A 103 -8.47 2.46 -4.70
C LEU A 103 -9.29 3.46 -3.88
N ALA A 104 -8.73 3.98 -2.78
CA ALA A 104 -9.40 4.96 -1.94
C ALA A 104 -9.75 6.25 -2.70
N LEU A 105 -8.82 6.77 -3.50
CA LEU A 105 -9.10 7.93 -4.35
C LEU A 105 -10.20 7.64 -5.38
N GLY A 106 -10.12 6.50 -6.04
CA GLY A 106 -11.11 6.09 -7.03
C GLY A 106 -12.50 5.95 -6.43
N LEU A 107 -12.62 5.41 -5.20
CA LEU A 107 -13.89 5.35 -4.47
C LEU A 107 -14.39 6.72 -4.04
N LYS A 108 -13.51 7.57 -3.49
CA LYS A 108 -13.87 8.90 -3.01
C LYS A 108 -14.47 9.76 -4.12
N HIS A 109 -13.95 9.64 -5.34
CA HIS A 109 -14.32 10.48 -6.47
C HIS A 109 -15.15 9.75 -7.54
N ASP A 110 -15.58 8.51 -7.28
CA ASP A 110 -16.34 7.67 -8.21
C ASP A 110 -15.67 7.54 -9.61
N TYR A 111 -14.36 7.28 -9.62
CA TYR A 111 -13.56 7.14 -10.84
C TYR A 111 -13.23 5.66 -11.14
N PRO A 112 -14.04 4.97 -11.99
CA PRO A 112 -13.89 3.55 -12.26
C PRO A 112 -12.57 3.18 -12.93
N GLU A 113 -11.97 4.08 -13.72
CA GLU A 113 -10.68 3.87 -14.38
C GLU A 113 -9.53 3.82 -13.36
N ILE A 114 -9.62 4.62 -12.29
CA ILE A 114 -8.61 4.63 -11.23
C ILE A 114 -8.71 3.33 -10.43
N ILE A 115 -9.93 2.89 -10.10
CA ILE A 115 -10.18 1.61 -9.41
C ILE A 115 -9.64 0.45 -10.24
N THR A 116 -9.89 0.46 -11.55
CA THR A 116 -9.39 -0.56 -12.48
C THR A 116 -7.86 -0.63 -12.50
N GLN A 117 -7.19 0.52 -12.57
CA GLN A 117 -5.73 0.59 -12.51
C GLN A 117 -5.20 0.08 -11.17
N ALA A 118 -5.84 0.48 -10.08
CA ALA A 118 -5.44 0.10 -8.74
C ALA A 118 -5.57 -1.40 -8.49
N LEU A 119 -6.68 -2.03 -8.89
CA LEU A 119 -6.86 -3.48 -8.81
C LEU A 119 -5.85 -4.22 -9.69
N SER A 120 -5.58 -3.70 -10.89
CA SER A 120 -4.58 -4.28 -11.80
C SER A 120 -3.17 -4.22 -11.23
N TYR A 121 -2.84 -3.10 -10.58
CA TYR A 121 -1.56 -2.91 -9.93
C TYR A 121 -1.43 -3.76 -8.66
N ALA A 122 -2.49 -3.88 -7.87
CA ALA A 122 -2.55 -4.80 -6.72
C ALA A 122 -2.31 -6.26 -7.16
N ALA A 123 -3.00 -6.71 -8.21
CA ALA A 123 -2.87 -8.05 -8.74
C ALA A 123 -1.45 -8.33 -9.28
N THR A 124 -0.86 -7.41 -10.03
CA THR A 124 0.49 -7.61 -10.60
C THR A 124 1.59 -7.53 -9.56
N SER A 125 1.46 -6.61 -8.59
CA SER A 125 2.49 -6.39 -7.57
C SER A 125 2.32 -7.25 -6.31
N TYR A 126 1.37 -8.19 -6.34
CA TYR A 126 0.96 -9.03 -5.22
C TYR A 126 2.16 -9.66 -4.51
N GLN A 127 2.20 -9.42 -3.19
CA GLN A 127 3.09 -10.08 -2.25
C GLN A 127 2.23 -10.61 -1.11
N ASP A 128 2.34 -11.91 -0.88
CA ASP A 128 1.58 -12.61 0.14
C ASP A 128 2.12 -12.29 1.55
N THR A 129 1.24 -11.75 2.38
CA THR A 129 1.48 -11.51 3.82
C THR A 129 0.47 -12.20 4.72
N SER A 130 -0.33 -13.14 4.18
CA SER A 130 -1.26 -13.96 4.97
C SER A 130 -0.57 -14.69 6.13
N PHE A 131 0.73 -14.95 6.02
CA PHE A 131 1.52 -15.55 7.10
C PHE A 131 1.62 -14.71 8.37
N LEU A 132 1.39 -13.39 8.29
CA LEU A 132 1.33 -12.52 9.47
C LEU A 132 0.01 -12.69 10.23
N LEU A 133 -0.97 -13.36 9.61
CA LEU A 133 -2.33 -13.55 10.14
C LEU A 133 -2.59 -14.97 10.64
N ASP A 134 -1.58 -15.86 10.71
CA ASP A 134 -1.77 -17.28 11.04
C ASP A 134 -2.40 -17.46 12.45
N GLU A 135 -3.53 -18.16 12.49
CA GLU A 135 -4.45 -18.29 13.64
C GLU A 135 -3.92 -19.19 14.76
N ARG A 136 -2.74 -19.80 14.62
CA ARG A 136 -2.12 -20.62 15.67
C ARG A 136 -1.82 -19.83 16.96
N GLY A 137 -1.87 -18.50 16.89
CA GLY A 137 -1.70 -17.58 18.01
C GLY A 137 -2.99 -17.13 18.73
N VAL A 138 -4.19 -17.55 18.30
CA VAL A 138 -5.47 -17.15 18.93
C VAL A 138 -5.58 -17.57 20.41
N LEU A 139 -4.65 -18.37 20.92
CA LEU A 139 -4.62 -18.84 22.31
C LEU A 139 -4.12 -17.80 23.34
N TYR A 140 -3.47 -16.68 22.96
CA TYR A 140 -3.09 -15.64 23.94
C TYR A 140 -3.26 -14.22 23.38
N ASN A 141 -4.42 -13.65 23.65
CA ASN A 141 -4.85 -12.34 23.17
C ASN A 141 -4.28 -11.16 23.98
N ASN A 142 -3.00 -11.24 24.38
CA ASN A 142 -2.33 -10.21 25.16
C ASN A 142 -1.03 -9.84 24.47
N GLY A 143 -1.09 -8.96 23.46
CA GLY A 143 0.11 -8.23 23.06
C GLY A 143 0.65 -7.46 24.28
N TYR A 144 1.94 -7.12 24.26
CA TYR A 144 2.62 -6.50 25.41
C TYR A 144 3.20 -5.13 25.10
N PHE A 145 3.20 -4.74 23.83
CA PHE A 145 3.90 -3.56 23.35
C PHE A 145 3.04 -2.81 22.34
N THR A 146 3.16 -1.49 22.36
CA THR A 146 2.69 -0.60 21.29
C THR A 146 3.52 -0.83 20.02
N ALA A 147 2.97 -0.46 18.86
CA ALA A 147 3.67 -0.43 17.57
C ALA A 147 4.94 0.43 17.63
N TYR A 148 4.91 1.51 18.43
CA TYR A 148 6.08 2.35 18.67
C TYR A 148 7.19 1.60 19.42
N GLU A 149 6.86 0.92 20.52
CA GLU A 149 7.82 0.13 21.29
C GLU A 149 8.39 -1.03 20.49
N ILE A 150 7.57 -1.67 19.64
CA ILE A 150 8.05 -2.70 18.72
C ILE A 150 9.08 -2.11 17.76
N LEU A 151 8.78 -0.98 17.12
CA LEU A 151 9.70 -0.38 16.17
C LEU A 151 11.01 0.07 16.82
N ILE A 152 10.93 0.77 17.95
CA ILE A 152 12.09 1.42 18.58
C ILE A 152 12.87 0.45 19.47
N ASN A 153 12.19 -0.34 20.29
CA ASN A 153 12.82 -1.17 21.32
C ASN A 153 13.06 -2.61 20.87
N GLN A 154 12.42 -3.06 19.78
CA GLN A 154 12.63 -4.41 19.25
C GLN A 154 13.31 -4.35 17.88
N VAL A 155 12.67 -3.76 16.87
CA VAL A 155 13.14 -3.81 15.47
C VAL A 155 14.46 -3.04 15.28
N LYS A 156 14.60 -1.82 15.81
CA LYS A 156 15.82 -1.01 15.62
C LYS A 156 17.06 -1.60 16.30
N VAL A 157 16.88 -2.32 17.40
CA VAL A 157 18.00 -2.87 18.19
C VAL A 157 18.27 -4.34 17.90
N ASP A 158 17.37 -5.04 17.19
CA ASP A 158 17.53 -6.44 16.83
C ASP A 158 18.52 -6.61 15.66
N PRO A 159 19.71 -7.19 15.91
CA PRO A 159 20.74 -7.34 14.88
C PRO A 159 20.31 -8.27 13.73
N ARG A 160 19.27 -9.09 13.92
CA ARG A 160 18.73 -10.00 12.88
C ARG A 160 18.04 -9.25 11.75
N PHE A 161 17.61 -8.00 11.98
CA PHE A 161 17.12 -7.11 10.91
C PHE A 161 18.27 -6.46 10.12
N GLY A 162 19.52 -6.67 10.54
CA GLY A 162 20.72 -6.08 9.95
C GLY A 162 20.85 -4.59 10.27
N SER A 163 22.02 -4.00 9.97
CA SER A 163 22.09 -2.55 9.84
C SER A 163 21.13 -2.17 8.71
N PHE A 164 20.08 -1.41 9.01
CA PHE A 164 19.14 -0.82 8.06
C PHE A 164 19.88 0.14 7.11
N SER A 165 20.82 -0.38 6.32
CA SER A 165 21.34 0.32 5.16
C SER A 165 20.19 0.38 4.18
N SER A 166 19.93 1.59 3.67
CA SER A 166 18.83 2.00 2.80
C SER A 166 18.62 1.21 1.50
N LYS A 167 19.33 0.08 1.32
CA LYS A 167 19.34 -0.77 0.12
C LYS A 167 18.70 -2.15 0.29
N LEU A 168 18.29 -2.55 1.50
CA LEU A 168 17.51 -3.78 1.68
C LEU A 168 16.08 -3.57 1.18
N THR A 169 15.76 -4.18 0.03
CA THR A 169 14.39 -4.22 -0.49
C THR A 169 13.49 -4.94 0.51
N TYR A 170 12.36 -4.35 0.90
CA TYR A 170 11.34 -4.97 1.78
C TYR A 170 11.00 -6.43 1.41
N ARG A 171 11.03 -6.78 0.12
CA ARG A 171 10.94 -8.17 -0.39
C ARG A 171 11.96 -9.12 0.24
N LYS A 172 13.18 -8.66 0.52
CA LYS A 172 14.22 -9.43 1.21
C LYS A 172 13.84 -9.61 2.67
N ILE A 173 13.38 -8.55 3.35
CA ILE A 173 12.95 -8.61 4.75
C ILE A 173 11.78 -9.60 4.92
N LEU A 174 10.77 -9.53 4.05
CA LEU A 174 9.65 -10.47 4.07
C LEU A 174 10.08 -11.94 3.90
N LYS A 175 11.16 -12.17 3.14
CA LYS A 175 11.71 -13.52 2.93
C LYS A 175 12.65 -13.96 4.06
N SER A 176 13.52 -13.09 4.55
CA SER A 176 14.58 -13.43 5.50
C SER A 176 14.18 -13.30 6.96
N ALA A 177 13.20 -12.45 7.27
CA ALA A 177 12.76 -12.13 8.62
C ALA A 177 11.29 -12.54 8.86
N ARG A 178 10.76 -13.48 8.08
CA ARG A 178 9.35 -13.91 8.14
C ARG A 178 8.89 -14.26 9.56
N GLU A 179 9.65 -15.10 10.27
CA GLU A 179 9.35 -15.53 11.64
C GLU A 179 9.46 -14.38 12.66
N LEU A 180 10.40 -13.46 12.43
CA LEU A 180 10.60 -12.29 13.29
C LEU A 180 9.47 -11.29 13.14
N LEU A 181 9.07 -11.01 11.90
CA LEU A 181 7.92 -10.16 11.59
C LEU A 181 6.64 -10.73 12.21
N HIS A 182 6.42 -12.04 12.07
CA HIS A 182 5.29 -12.71 12.72
C HIS A 182 5.34 -12.56 14.25
N THR A 183 6.52 -12.72 14.86
CA THR A 183 6.70 -12.53 16.31
C THR A 183 6.38 -11.09 16.75
N TYR A 184 6.83 -10.08 16.00
CA TYR A 184 6.59 -8.69 16.36
C TYR A 184 5.15 -8.24 16.12
N VAL A 185 4.51 -8.69 15.03
CA VAL A 185 3.07 -8.46 14.82
C VAL A 185 2.25 -9.11 15.94
N TYR A 186 2.69 -10.26 16.45
CA TYR A 186 2.04 -10.93 17.58
C TYR A 186 2.22 -10.20 18.91
N LEU A 187 3.38 -9.59 19.13
CA LEU A 187 3.67 -8.82 20.34
C LEU A 187 2.90 -7.50 20.41
N TRP A 188 2.29 -7.05 19.31
CA TRP A 188 1.54 -5.81 19.26
C TRP A 188 0.24 -5.92 20.06
N GLU A 189 0.16 -5.13 21.13
CA GLU A 189 -1.07 -4.88 21.86
C GLU A 189 -1.98 -3.99 21.02
N LEU A 190 -2.74 -4.62 20.14
CA LEU A 190 -3.64 -3.91 19.25
C LEU A 190 -4.79 -3.28 20.07
N PRO A 191 -5.02 -1.96 19.95
CA PRO A 191 -6.14 -1.30 20.60
C PRO A 191 -7.48 -1.97 20.26
N ASN A 192 -8.39 -2.01 21.25
CA ASN A 192 -9.75 -2.57 21.06
C ASN A 192 -10.57 -1.80 20.01
N ASN A 193 -10.23 -0.52 19.79
CA ASN A 193 -10.83 0.33 18.79
C ASN A 193 -9.87 0.45 17.59
N ILE A 194 -10.38 0.14 16.39
CA ILE A 194 -9.65 0.25 15.12
C ILE A 194 -9.14 1.68 14.89
N GLU A 195 -9.94 2.69 15.25
CA GLU A 195 -9.56 4.08 15.06
C GLU A 195 -8.33 4.45 15.92
N ASP A 196 -8.26 3.92 17.14
CA ASP A 196 -7.11 4.12 18.03
C ASP A 196 -5.87 3.40 17.48
N ALA A 197 -6.03 2.20 16.93
CA ALA A 197 -4.95 1.47 16.26
C ALA A 197 -4.42 2.20 15.01
N LEU A 198 -5.32 2.74 14.17
CA LEU A 198 -4.93 3.55 13.02
C LEU A 198 -4.25 4.86 13.45
N ASN A 199 -4.73 5.50 14.52
CA ASN A 199 -4.10 6.70 15.08
C ASN A 199 -2.70 6.42 15.59
N GLU A 200 -2.48 5.29 16.27
CA GLU A 200 -1.17 4.84 16.70
C GLU A 200 -0.21 4.69 15.51
N LEU A 201 -0.66 4.05 14.42
CA LEU A 201 0.11 3.92 13.18
C LEU A 201 0.38 5.27 12.50
N ARG A 202 -0.58 6.20 12.49
CA ARG A 202 -0.38 7.57 11.95
C ARG A 202 0.71 8.31 12.72
N VAL A 203 0.68 8.25 14.05
CA VAL A 203 1.71 8.85 14.92
C VAL A 203 3.07 8.22 14.63
N LEU A 204 3.14 6.89 14.53
CA LEU A 204 4.38 6.19 14.19
C LEU A 204 4.96 6.61 12.84
N ALA A 205 4.11 6.68 11.80
CA ALA A 205 4.50 7.13 10.47
C ALA A 205 4.99 8.59 10.48
N ALA A 206 4.35 9.46 11.26
CA ALA A 206 4.79 10.85 11.44
C ALA A 206 6.14 10.94 12.17
N CYS A 207 6.34 10.15 13.23
CA CYS A 207 7.63 10.06 13.92
C CYS A 207 8.75 9.57 13.00
N LEU A 208 8.45 8.61 12.11
CA LEU A 208 9.39 8.13 11.10
C LEU A 208 9.74 9.20 10.06
N LEU A 209 8.80 10.07 9.68
CA LEU A 209 9.06 11.21 8.78
C LEU A 209 9.92 12.29 9.43
N LEU A 210 9.77 12.50 10.74
CA LEU A 210 10.48 13.54 11.49
C LEU A 210 11.82 13.07 12.07
N SER A 211 12.08 11.76 12.09
CA SER A 211 13.34 11.22 12.61
C SER A 211 14.50 11.61 11.69
N PRO A 212 15.55 12.28 12.19
CA PRO A 212 16.70 12.62 11.38
C PRO A 212 17.41 11.34 10.91
N THR A 213 17.45 11.13 9.60
CA THR A 213 18.32 10.15 8.97
C THR A 213 19.75 10.67 9.08
N ASP A 214 20.57 10.04 9.92
CA ASP A 214 21.96 10.43 10.26
C ASP A 214 22.95 10.52 9.07
N ASN A 215 22.49 10.47 7.81
CA ASN A 215 23.32 10.48 6.60
C ASN A 215 22.82 11.39 5.46
N ASP A 216 22.04 12.44 5.74
CA ASP A 216 21.56 13.33 4.68
C ASP A 216 22.49 14.51 4.38
N ARG A 217 23.55 14.20 3.62
CA ARG A 217 24.12 15.19 2.69
C ARG A 217 24.15 14.75 1.23
N GLN A 218 23.78 13.52 0.85
CA GLN A 218 23.80 13.20 -0.59
C GLN A 218 22.97 12.03 -1.12
N GLN A 219 22.19 11.28 -0.33
CA GLN A 219 21.43 10.14 -0.89
C GLN A 219 20.13 9.85 -0.14
N ASN A 220 18.98 10.10 -0.78
CA ASN A 220 17.93 9.12 -1.14
C ASN A 220 16.50 9.70 -1.09
N HIS A 221 16.02 10.19 -2.24
CA HIS A 221 14.59 10.48 -2.47
C HIS A 221 13.65 9.29 -2.13
N THR A 222 14.18 8.07 -2.09
CA THR A 222 13.41 6.84 -1.87
C THR A 222 12.96 6.60 -0.43
N GLY A 223 13.62 7.20 0.58
CA GLY A 223 13.26 6.99 1.99
C GLY A 223 12.01 7.78 2.40
N LEU A 224 11.94 9.04 1.95
CA LEU A 224 10.80 9.93 2.17
C LEU A 224 9.54 9.41 1.45
N ASP A 225 9.71 8.80 0.27
CA ASP A 225 8.61 8.20 -0.50
C ASP A 225 7.94 7.03 0.24
N ILE A 226 8.71 6.16 0.90
CA ILE A 226 8.16 4.98 1.59
C ILE A 226 7.31 5.39 2.80
N THR A 227 7.84 6.25 3.67
CA THR A 227 7.11 6.68 4.87
C THR A 227 5.93 7.58 4.53
N GLY A 228 6.06 8.43 3.49
CA GLY A 228 4.94 9.21 2.97
C GLY A 228 3.83 8.34 2.39
N ASN A 229 4.17 7.25 1.70
CA ASN A 229 3.19 6.30 1.17
C ASN A 229 2.53 5.46 2.27
N LEU A 230 3.26 5.11 3.33
CA LEU A 230 2.68 4.46 4.52
C LEU A 230 1.58 5.34 5.12
N LEU A 231 1.86 6.62 5.38
CA LEU A 231 0.87 7.54 5.93
C LEU A 231 -0.35 7.71 5.01
N LYS A 232 -0.14 7.84 3.69
CA LYS A 232 -1.25 7.91 2.72
C LYS A 232 -2.11 6.65 2.74
N SER A 233 -1.51 5.49 2.98
CA SER A 233 -2.21 4.20 2.93
C SER A 233 -2.97 3.92 4.21
N ILE A 234 -2.43 4.34 5.37
CA ILE A 234 -3.19 4.36 6.63
C ILE A 234 -4.43 5.23 6.46
N ASN A 235 -4.31 6.42 5.84
CA ASN A 235 -5.47 7.27 5.56
C ASN A 235 -6.41 6.72 4.47
N ALA A 236 -5.90 5.89 3.56
CA ALA A 236 -6.72 5.21 2.57
C ALA A 236 -7.66 4.18 3.21
N MET A 237 -7.27 3.59 4.35
CA MET A 237 -8.09 2.63 5.10
C MET A 237 -9.41 3.23 5.57
N ASP A 238 -9.44 4.50 5.99
CA ASP A 238 -10.69 5.15 6.42
C ASP A 238 -11.70 5.28 5.27
N ILE A 239 -11.20 5.44 4.04
CA ILE A 239 -12.03 5.55 2.84
C ILE A 239 -12.47 4.16 2.36
N LEU A 240 -11.57 3.18 2.41
CA LEU A 240 -11.86 1.80 1.97
C LEU A 240 -12.80 1.08 2.94
N TYR A 241 -12.75 1.44 4.22
CA TYR A 241 -13.52 0.81 5.31
C TYR A 241 -14.17 1.88 6.20
N PRO A 242 -15.22 2.57 5.71
CA PRO A 242 -15.89 3.60 6.48
C PRO A 242 -16.57 3.01 7.74
N ASN A 243 -16.78 3.85 8.76
CA ASN A 243 -17.50 3.49 10.00
C ASN A 243 -16.86 2.33 10.80
N ASN A 244 -15.54 2.29 10.89
CA ASN A 244 -14.79 1.26 11.64
C ASN A 244 -15.08 -0.18 11.15
N THR A 245 -15.39 -0.33 9.86
CA THR A 245 -15.62 -1.65 9.24
C THR A 245 -14.32 -2.37 8.88
N CYS A 246 -13.17 -1.75 9.12
CA CYS A 246 -11.87 -2.33 8.77
C CYS A 246 -11.61 -3.56 9.62
N PRO A 247 -11.39 -4.74 9.01
CA PRO A 247 -11.02 -5.93 9.77
C PRO A 247 -9.76 -5.68 10.60
N THR A 248 -9.83 -5.99 11.89
CA THR A 248 -8.71 -5.92 12.85
C THR A 248 -7.45 -6.61 12.33
N LEU A 249 -7.61 -7.70 11.58
CA LEU A 249 -6.51 -8.42 10.93
C LEU A 249 -5.81 -7.62 9.83
N LEU A 250 -6.53 -6.76 9.09
CA LEU A 250 -5.91 -5.92 8.07
C LEU A 250 -5.12 -4.76 8.68
N VAL A 251 -5.48 -4.30 9.87
CA VAL A 251 -4.69 -3.29 10.61
C VAL A 251 -3.33 -3.86 11.05
N ARG A 252 -3.22 -5.19 11.23
CA ARG A 252 -1.99 -5.90 11.59
C ARG A 252 -1.00 -6.09 10.42
N LEU A 253 -1.43 -5.87 9.18
CA LEU A 253 -0.60 -5.99 7.97
C LEU A 253 0.15 -4.69 7.66
#